data_AF-A0A8S3BPD4-F1
#
_entry.id   AF-A0A8S3BPD4-F1
#
_cell.length_a   1.000
_cell.length_b   1.000
_cell.length_c   1.000
_cell.angle_alpha   90.00
_cell.angle_beta   90.00
_cell.angle_gamma   90.00
#
_symmetry.space_group_name_H-M   'P 1'
#
loop_
_entity.id
_entity.type
_entity.pdbx_description
1 polymer ?
#
loop_
_entity_poly.entity_id
_entity_poly.type
_entity_poly.pdbx_seq_one_letter_code
_entity_poly.pdbx_strand_id
1 'polypeptide(L)'
;MVNNESDYRVKVAIRVRPFLQREKAHEQKSCIAIHPQTSQIVIGDRKTFKYDYVFGPKIQQEELYQTCVEPMLTNVCDGYNVTIFAYGQTGSGKTFTMTGGNILSIPEKDYGIIPRSVQTIFDTLQVCRDYFLMLKQIN
;
A
#
# COMPACT_ATOMS: atom_id res chain seq x y z
N MET A 1 -19.61 -15.21 -11.40
CA MET A 1 -18.55 -14.18 -11.44
C MET A 1 -17.34 -14.84 -12.07
N VAL A 2 -16.85 -14.30 -13.20
CA VAL A 2 -15.71 -14.90 -13.90
C VAL A 2 -14.46 -14.53 -13.12
N ASN A 3 -13.96 -15.43 -12.29
CA ASN A 3 -12.70 -15.24 -11.58
C ASN A 3 -11.57 -15.24 -12.60
N ASN A 4 -11.01 -14.08 -12.85
CA ASN A 4 -9.90 -13.91 -13.78
C ASN A 4 -8.64 -14.49 -13.12
N GLU A 5 -7.92 -15.38 -13.81
CA GLU A 5 -6.70 -16.06 -13.30
C GLU A 5 -5.66 -15.08 -12.72
N SER A 6 -5.67 -13.83 -13.20
CA SER A 6 -4.83 -12.73 -12.74
C SER A 6 -5.06 -12.29 -11.29
N ASP A 7 -6.16 -12.69 -10.64
CA ASP A 7 -6.51 -12.20 -9.31
C ASP A 7 -5.83 -12.96 -8.16
N TYR A 8 -5.31 -14.16 -8.45
CA TYR A 8 -4.68 -15.04 -7.46
C TYR A 8 -3.14 -15.02 -7.49
N ARG A 9 -2.52 -14.34 -8.47
CA ARG A 9 -1.06 -14.22 -8.50
C ARG A 9 -0.58 -13.20 -7.47
N VAL A 10 0.65 -13.37 -7.01
CA VAL A 10 1.33 -12.37 -6.18
C VAL A 10 1.37 -11.04 -6.93
N LYS A 11 0.80 -9.99 -6.32
CA LYS A 11 0.86 -8.61 -6.82
C LYS A 11 2.07 -7.91 -6.22
N VAL A 12 2.82 -7.19 -7.06
CA VAL A 12 4.06 -6.50 -6.66
C VAL A 12 3.89 -5.00 -6.83
N ALA A 13 4.03 -4.28 -5.71
CA ALA A 13 4.08 -2.83 -5.67
C ALA A 13 5.50 -2.33 -5.41
N ILE A 14 6.00 -1.44 -6.26
CA ILE A 14 7.24 -0.73 -6.04
C ILE A 14 6.93 0.64 -5.43
N ARG A 15 7.61 0.97 -4.33
CA ARG A 15 7.54 2.29 -3.71
C ARG A 15 8.93 2.91 -3.67
N VAL A 16 9.12 4.00 -4.41
CA VAL A 16 10.35 4.79 -4.35
C VAL A 16 10.17 5.89 -3.31
N ARG A 17 11.00 5.88 -2.26
CA ARG A 17 10.95 6.91 -1.22
C ARG A 17 11.61 8.22 -1.66
N PRO A 18 11.25 9.37 -1.07
CA PRO A 18 12.02 10.60 -1.24
C PRO A 18 13.43 10.48 -0.68
N PHE A 19 14.33 11.32 -1.19
CA PHE A 19 15.67 11.50 -0.64
C PHE A 19 15.63 11.96 0.82
N LEU A 20 16.45 11.34 1.66
CA LEU A 20 16.69 11.77 3.03
C LEU A 20 17.50 13.07 3.03
N GLN A 21 17.42 13.84 4.12
CA GLN A 21 18.15 15.11 4.25
C GLN A 21 19.66 14.94 4.03
N ARG A 22 20.26 13.88 4.59
CA ARG A 22 21.69 13.56 4.38
C ARG A 22 22.04 13.32 2.89
N GLU A 23 21.13 12.72 2.13
CA GLU A 23 21.36 12.37 0.72
C GLU A 23 21.25 13.63 -0.15
N LYS A 24 20.34 14.53 0.21
CA LYS A 24 20.24 15.88 -0.40
C LYS A 24 21.47 16.72 -0.10
N ALA A 25 21.99 16.66 1.13
CA ALA A 25 23.19 17.40 1.54
C ALA A 25 24.46 16.96 0.78
N HIS A 26 24.52 15.70 0.35
CA HIS A 26 25.59 15.16 -0.49
C HIS A 26 25.27 15.23 -2.00
N GLU A 27 24.25 15.99 -2.41
CA GLU A 27 23.84 16.19 -3.80
C GLU A 27 23.66 14.89 -4.60
N GLN A 28 23.16 13.83 -3.93
CA GLN A 28 22.93 12.56 -4.60
C GLN A 28 21.83 12.69 -5.67
N LYS A 29 22.08 12.10 -6.83
CA LYS A 29 21.15 12.09 -7.97
C LYS A 29 20.32 10.81 -7.98
N SER A 30 19.07 10.89 -8.45
CA SER A 30 18.23 9.69 -8.61
C SER A 30 18.79 8.82 -9.72
N CYS A 31 19.01 7.55 -9.42
CA CYS A 31 19.33 6.53 -10.42
C CYS A 31 18.07 5.80 -10.94
N ILE A 32 16.88 6.24 -10.52
CA ILE A 32 15.59 5.65 -10.88
C ILE A 32 14.71 6.71 -11.55
N ALA A 33 14.26 6.41 -12.76
CA ALA A 33 13.17 7.10 -13.42
C ALA A 33 11.88 6.29 -13.26
N ILE A 34 10.76 6.99 -13.09
CA ILE A 34 9.48 6.40 -12.70
C ILE A 34 8.45 6.80 -13.74
N HIS A 35 7.74 5.81 -14.26
CA HIS A 35 6.66 5.99 -15.22
C HIS A 35 5.37 5.37 -14.64
N PRO A 36 4.62 6.11 -13.80
CA PRO A 36 3.43 5.59 -13.13
C PRO A 36 2.34 5.14 -14.11
N GLN A 37 2.19 5.85 -15.23
CA GLN A 37 1.17 5.55 -16.25
C GLN A 37 1.36 4.17 -16.92
N THR A 38 2.60 3.67 -16.97
CA THR A 38 2.92 2.37 -17.56
C THR A 38 3.28 1.33 -16.50
N SER A 39 3.19 1.68 -15.22
CA SER A 39 3.70 0.89 -14.08
C SER A 39 5.14 0.41 -14.29
N GLN A 40 6.01 1.31 -14.76
CA GLN A 40 7.41 1.00 -15.05
C GLN A 40 8.38 1.84 -14.24
N ILE A 41 9.53 1.22 -13.92
CA ILE A 41 10.72 1.92 -13.44
C ILE A 41 11.88 1.67 -14.40
N VAL A 42 12.74 2.67 -14.57
CA VAL A 42 13.98 2.57 -15.33
C VAL A 42 15.14 2.85 -14.38
N ILE A 43 16.09 1.90 -14.28
CA ILE A 43 17.29 2.03 -13.45
C ILE A 43 18.48 2.36 -14.35
N GLY A 44 19.08 3.54 -14.13
CA GLY A 44 20.05 4.12 -15.04
C GLY A 44 19.47 4.28 -16.45
N ASP A 45 20.27 4.00 -17.48
CA ASP A 45 19.86 4.19 -18.89
C ASP A 45 19.54 2.87 -19.62
N ARG A 46 19.44 1.73 -18.91
CA ARG A 46 19.51 0.41 -19.57
C ARG A 46 18.50 -0.64 -19.11
N LYS A 47 17.90 -0.49 -17.92
CA LYS A 47 17.06 -1.56 -17.35
C LYS A 47 15.67 -1.06 -16.99
N THR A 48 14.69 -1.51 -17.76
CA THR A 48 13.26 -1.22 -17.54
C THR A 48 12.59 -2.42 -16.88
N PHE A 49 11.87 -2.18 -15.80
CA PHE A 49 11.10 -3.20 -15.08
C PHE A 49 9.63 -2.76 -15.00
N LYS A 50 8.72 -3.71 -15.22
CA LYS A 50 7.27 -3.50 -15.11
C LYS A 50 6.75 -4.25 -13.88
N TYR A 51 5.87 -3.60 -13.13
CA TYR A 51 5.23 -4.16 -11.95
C TYR A 51 3.72 -3.91 -11.99
N ASP A 52 2.99 -4.40 -10.99
CA ASP A 52 1.56 -4.15 -10.87
C ASP A 52 1.31 -2.69 -10.49
N TYR A 53 2.08 -2.19 -9.52
CA TYR A 53 2.00 -0.82 -9.05
C TYR A 53 3.40 -0.20 -8.95
N VAL A 54 3.51 1.06 -9.36
CA VAL A 54 4.74 1.85 -9.23
C VAL A 54 4.41 3.21 -8.64
N PHE A 55 4.89 3.43 -7.42
CA PHE A 55 4.67 4.65 -6.66
C PHE A 55 5.94 5.47 -6.55
N GLY A 56 5.82 6.77 -6.88
CA GLY A 56 6.92 7.72 -6.80
C GLY A 56 7.11 8.34 -5.42
N PRO A 57 8.16 9.17 -5.25
CA PRO A 57 8.52 9.81 -3.98
C PRO A 57 7.46 10.72 -3.37
N LYS A 58 6.49 11.16 -4.17
CA LYS A 58 5.42 12.08 -3.77
C LYS A 58 4.15 11.36 -3.32
N ILE A 59 4.10 10.03 -3.42
CA ILE A 59 2.93 9.24 -3.05
C ILE A 59 2.62 9.42 -1.55
N GLN A 60 1.34 9.60 -1.24
CA GLN A 60 0.86 9.63 0.14
C GLN A 60 0.58 8.21 0.65
N GLN A 61 0.62 8.03 1.97
CA GLN A 61 0.37 6.72 2.59
C GLN A 61 -1.05 6.22 2.30
N GLU A 62 -2.02 7.12 2.37
CA GLU A 62 -3.42 6.86 2.07
C GLU A 62 -3.63 6.41 0.62
N GLU A 63 -3.08 7.16 -0.34
CA GLU A 63 -3.21 6.85 -1.76
C GLU A 63 -2.59 5.48 -2.10
N LEU A 64 -1.42 5.17 -1.53
CA LEU A 64 -0.80 3.85 -1.67
C LEU A 64 -1.70 2.75 -1.09
N TYR A 65 -2.25 2.96 0.10
CA TYR A 65 -3.13 2.01 0.78
C TYR A 65 -4.39 1.72 -0.03
N GLN A 66 -5.13 2.78 -0.45
CA GLN A 66 -6.35 2.66 -1.25
C GLN A 66 -6.10 1.95 -2.57
N THR A 67 -4.94 2.21 -3.20
CA THR A 67 -4.63 1.65 -4.52
C THR A 67 -4.30 0.16 -4.49
N CYS A 68 -3.47 -0.30 -3.54
CA CYS A 68 -2.93 -1.66 -3.60
C CYS A 68 -3.22 -2.56 -2.39
N VAL A 69 -3.77 -2.01 -1.30
CA VAL A 69 -4.05 -2.78 -0.07
C VAL A 69 -5.54 -2.92 0.19
N GLU A 70 -6.29 -1.82 0.14
CA GLU A 70 -7.73 -1.82 0.43
C GLU A 70 -8.51 -2.84 -0.41
N PRO A 71 -8.26 -3.02 -1.73
CA PRO A 71 -8.94 -4.05 -2.51
C PRO A 71 -8.65 -5.48 -2.04
N MET A 72 -7.53 -5.72 -1.36
CA MET A 72 -7.20 -7.03 -0.80
C MET A 72 -7.98 -7.31 0.48
N LEU A 73 -8.44 -6.29 1.21
CA LEU A 73 -9.19 -6.49 2.45
C LEU A 73 -10.59 -7.06 2.19
N THR A 74 -11.18 -6.82 1.02
CA THR A 74 -12.42 -7.49 0.61
C THR A 74 -12.25 -9.02 0.61
N ASN A 75 -11.09 -9.52 0.18
CA ASN A 75 -10.81 -10.96 0.21
C ASN A 75 -10.77 -11.51 1.65
N VAL A 76 -10.33 -10.70 2.63
CA VAL A 76 -10.36 -11.10 4.05
C VAL A 76 -11.80 -11.27 4.52
N CYS A 77 -12.71 -10.36 4.13
CA CYS A 77 -14.14 -10.45 4.44
C CYS A 77 -14.80 -11.67 3.78
N ASP A 78 -14.31 -12.08 2.61
CA ASP A 78 -14.76 -13.28 1.91
C ASP A 78 -14.17 -14.59 2.48
N GLY A 79 -13.35 -14.49 3.53
CA GLY A 79 -12.78 -15.64 4.24
C GLY A 79 -11.44 -16.14 3.69
N TYR A 80 -10.76 -15.36 2.84
CA TYR A 80 -9.44 -15.69 2.32
C TYR A 80 -8.30 -15.12 3.18
N ASN A 81 -7.17 -15.85 3.21
CA ASN A 81 -5.95 -15.36 3.83
C ASN A 81 -5.26 -14.35 2.92
N VAL A 82 -4.90 -13.19 3.48
CA VAL A 82 -4.14 -12.15 2.79
C VAL A 82 -2.84 -11.89 3.55
N THR A 83 -1.72 -11.83 2.82
CA THR A 83 -0.41 -11.53 3.39
C THR A 83 0.23 -10.38 2.62
N ILE A 84 0.62 -9.34 3.35
CA ILE A 84 1.30 -8.16 2.82
C ILE A 84 2.61 -8.01 3.57
N PHE A 85 3.72 -7.95 2.84
CA PHE A 85 5.04 -7.72 3.41
C PHE A 85 5.80 -6.69 2.59
N ALA A 86 6.62 -5.89 3.28
CA ALA A 86 7.51 -4.92 2.65
C ALA A 86 8.91 -5.51 2.51
N TYR A 87 9.50 -5.41 1.32
CA TYR A 87 10.85 -5.89 1.02
C TYR A 87 11.76 -4.75 0.54
N GLY A 88 13.06 -4.85 0.83
CA GLY A 88 14.07 -3.89 0.41
C GLY A 88 15.21 -3.71 1.41
N GLN A 89 16.23 -2.94 1.04
CA GLN A 89 17.40 -2.69 1.89
C GLN A 89 17.07 -1.92 3.19
N THR A 90 17.99 -1.90 4.15
CA THR A 90 17.88 -1.04 5.33
C THR A 90 17.79 0.44 4.92
N GLY A 91 16.87 1.19 5.54
CA GLY A 91 16.61 2.59 5.20
C GLY A 91 15.77 2.84 3.94
N SER A 92 15.22 1.79 3.29
CA SER A 92 14.36 1.95 2.11
C SER A 92 12.94 2.42 2.42
N GLY A 93 12.51 2.39 3.69
CA GLY A 93 11.16 2.80 4.11
C GLY A 93 10.17 1.66 4.36
N LYS A 94 10.64 0.42 4.57
CA LYS A 94 9.77 -0.73 4.93
C LYS A 94 8.88 -0.44 6.15
N THR A 95 9.49 -0.09 7.29
CA THR A 95 8.77 0.25 8.53
C THR A 95 7.82 1.42 8.32
N PHE A 96 8.28 2.48 7.65
CA PHE A 96 7.43 3.62 7.31
C PHE A 96 6.22 3.21 6.46
N THR A 97 6.38 2.30 5.51
CA THR A 97 5.26 1.79 4.68
C THR A 97 4.27 0.99 5.51
N MET A 98 4.75 0.09 6.38
CA MET A 98 3.87 -0.77 7.17
C MET A 98 3.20 -0.04 8.34
N THR A 99 3.91 0.85 9.04
CA THR A 99 3.42 1.46 10.29
C THR A 99 3.28 2.97 10.23
N GLY A 100 3.91 3.65 9.27
CA GLY A 100 3.99 5.13 9.25
C GLY A 100 5.14 5.72 10.05
N GLY A 101 5.99 4.88 10.66
CA GLY A 101 7.05 5.32 11.56
C GLY A 101 6.72 5.00 13.03
N ASN A 102 6.93 5.97 13.93
CA ASN A 102 6.63 5.79 15.35
C ASN A 102 5.13 6.02 15.62
N ILE A 103 4.38 4.92 15.70
CA ILE A 103 2.92 4.91 15.83
C ILE A 103 2.41 5.81 16.96
N LEU A 104 3.18 5.99 18.05
CA LEU A 104 2.77 6.78 19.21
C LEU A 104 2.81 8.30 18.99
N SER A 105 3.38 8.79 17.90
CA SER A 105 3.64 10.23 17.71
C SER A 105 3.53 10.69 16.26
N ILE A 106 2.93 9.88 15.38
CA ILE A 106 2.78 10.25 13.96
C ILE A 106 1.41 10.89 13.70
N PRO A 107 1.34 11.90 12.81
CA PRO A 107 0.08 12.38 12.26
C PRO A 107 -0.69 11.25 11.57
N GLU A 108 -2.02 11.28 11.64
CA GLU A 108 -2.90 10.28 11.02
C GLU A 108 -2.65 10.11 9.51
N LYS A 109 -2.35 11.21 8.80
CA LYS A 109 -1.97 11.18 7.37
C LYS A 109 -0.77 10.26 7.08
N ASP A 110 0.11 10.06 8.06
CA ASP A 110 1.32 9.25 7.92
C ASP A 110 1.10 7.79 8.32
N TYR A 111 -0.07 7.42 8.84
CA TYR A 111 -0.43 6.04 9.17
C TYR A 111 -0.13 5.11 8.00
N GLY A 112 0.60 4.03 8.30
CA GLY A 112 0.96 3.01 7.31
C GLY A 112 -0.15 2.02 7.06
N ILE A 113 0.21 0.92 6.38
CA ILE A 113 -0.71 -0.16 6.02
C ILE A 113 -1.40 -0.76 7.24
N ILE A 114 -0.68 -1.11 8.30
CA ILE A 114 -1.22 -1.82 9.47
C ILE A 114 -2.33 -1.03 10.17
N PRO A 115 -2.11 0.21 10.65
CA PRO A 115 -3.16 0.95 11.34
C PRO A 115 -4.38 1.21 10.45
N ARG A 116 -4.19 1.47 9.15
CA ARG A 116 -5.28 1.65 8.19
C ARG A 116 -6.08 0.37 7.97
N SER A 117 -5.41 -0.77 7.79
CA SER A 117 -6.06 -2.06 7.65
C SER A 117 -6.91 -2.41 8.87
N VAL A 118 -6.38 -2.18 10.08
CA VAL A 118 -7.13 -2.40 11.32
C VAL A 118 -8.38 -1.54 11.35
N GLN A 119 -8.26 -0.24 11.04
CA GLN A 119 -9.40 0.67 10.98
C GLN A 119 -10.45 0.20 9.96
N THR A 120 -10.05 -0.07 8.71
CA THR A 120 -10.98 -0.54 7.67
C THR A 120 -11.69 -1.85 8.06
N ILE A 121 -11.00 -2.78 8.70
CA ILE A 121 -11.62 -4.03 9.18
C ILE A 121 -12.70 -3.71 10.22
N PHE A 122 -12.40 -2.89 11.23
CA PHE A 122 -13.39 -2.53 12.25
C PHE A 122 -14.58 -1.75 11.69
N ASP A 123 -14.33 -0.81 10.77
CA ASP A 123 -15.38 -0.05 10.09
C ASP A 123 -16.30 -0.98 9.29
N THR A 124 -15.71 -1.95 8.57
CA THR A 124 -16.47 -2.95 7.81
C THR A 124 -17.33 -3.83 8.72
N LEU A 125 -16.78 -4.29 9.84
CA LEU A 125 -17.52 -5.09 10.83
C LEU A 125 -18.70 -4.33 11.43
N GLN A 126 -18.50 -3.04 11.74
CA GLN A 126 -19.55 -2.19 12.30
C GLN A 126 -20.68 -2.00 11.29
N VAL A 127 -20.36 -1.70 10.03
CA VAL A 127 -21.34 -1.59 8.95
C VAL A 127 -22.12 -2.91 8.79
N CYS A 128 -21.44 -4.05 8.67
CA CYS A 128 -22.11 -5.35 8.56
C CYS A 128 -23.05 -5.64 9.74
N ARG A 129 -22.65 -5.27 10.97
CA ARG A 129 -23.48 -5.42 12.17
C ARG A 129 -24.74 -4.55 12.10
N ASP A 130 -24.61 -3.30 11.71
CA ASP A 130 -25.73 -2.35 11.64
C ASP A 130 -26.75 -2.78 10.57
N TYR A 131 -26.27 -3.24 9.40
CA TYR A 131 -27.12 -3.84 8.38
C TYR A 131 -27.87 -5.08 8.88
N PHE A 132 -27.19 -5.97 9.61
CA PHE A 132 -27.83 -7.16 10.18
C PHE A 132 -28.91 -6.82 11.21
N LEU A 133 -28.69 -5.81 12.06
CA LEU A 133 -29.68 -5.34 13.02
C LEU A 133 -30.89 -4.69 12.34
N MET A 134 -30.67 -3.92 11.27
CA MET A 134 -31.74 -3.31 10.49
C MET A 134 -32.64 -4.38 9.85
N LEU A 135 -32.06 -5.44 9.28
CA LEU A 135 -32.82 -6.55 8.68
C LEU A 135 -33.66 -7.33 9.70
N LYS A 136 -33.22 -7.36 10.97
CA LYS A 136 -33.98 -7.97 12.08
C LYS A 136 -35.14 -7.12 12.59
N GLN A 137 -35.21 -5.83 12.26
CA GLN A 137 -36.34 -4.97 12.62
C GLN A 137 -37.47 -4.97 11.58
N ILE A 138 -37.23 -5.59 10.41
CA ILE A 138 -38.18 -5.67 9.29
C ILE A 138 -38.94 -7.02 9.28
N ASN A 139 -38.52 -8.00 10.09
CA ASN A 139 -39.22 -9.27 10.34
C ASN A 139 -39.74 -9.33 11.77
#